data_AF-A0A3B0TCX2-F1
#
_entry.id   AF-A0A3B0TCX2-F1
#
_cell.length_a   1.000
_cell.length_b   1.000
_cell.length_c   1.000
_cell.angle_alpha   90.00
_cell.angle_beta   90.00
_cell.angle_gamma   90.00
#
_symmetry.space_group_name_H-M   'P 1'
#
loop_
_entity.id
_entity.type
_entity.pdbx_description
1 polymer ?
#
loop_
_entity_poly.entity_id
_entity_poly.type
_entity_poly.pdbx_seq_one_letter_code
_entity_poly.pdbx_strand_id
1 'polypeptide(L)'
;MLFFNSAVRCRICNFDTNQYVKMLQKPSRLFLFLLGVILALNLLQAHFTELIFDEAYYWYYSQNLDWGYFDHPPMVAWLIKVSSFFFNGELGVRFMGCLLSLGTYLILWAIIDHRKKEAFVIHFFVLIFSMTLLNAYGFFTLPDTPLLFFTALFLLVYKKFIASPSVLLGMAMGLVMAALMYSKYHAVLVIFFVLLSNLKLLTDKYAWLAVIVALFSYSPHFIWLFENDFVSIKYHLFERPNQAYDFNKFTVGFFVNLIAIFGLTFPLFYWVLLKTKVKDDFTKALVFLSYGIILFFFMSSFFKRVQTQWVIVISIPMALIVFNYIVVNENIRKWVFRLGIVNVAILLFLRIGLIYKPFFPSYYETHGNKAWVKKIFSEAGDTPVVFENSYRNAPMYAFYSGKTSLSLNNIYYRRNQYSIDGSESKVQHKKVLFVSKNLSQKEFFFTQVDGTKYYGKYIDDFESFRKLRCFVNEERIGFEQNQEILVKVYNPYNTDIDLEKIKFGIAYLNHYKEVRDVQPITVSPIDTTILRLKSNDTTNFTFKLAETQIKDPDYFKVVISENDIEYSLNGNNIKIK
;
A
#
# COMPACT_ATOMS: atom_id res chain seq x y z
N MET A 1 23.34 -0.52 34.12
CA MET A 1 24.27 -0.54 35.27
C MET A 1 23.99 -1.89 35.90
N LEU A 2 24.70 -2.99 35.66
CA LEU A 2 26.12 -3.31 35.58
C LEU A 2 26.34 -4.41 34.51
N PHE A 3 27.59 -4.85 34.32
CA PHE A 3 28.12 -5.77 33.30
C PHE A 3 28.58 -5.12 31.99
N PHE A 4 29.73 -4.45 32.03
CA PHE A 4 30.75 -4.49 30.98
C PHE A 4 32.05 -3.98 31.58
N ASN A 5 32.90 -4.87 32.08
CA ASN A 5 34.31 -4.55 32.32
C ASN A 5 35.14 -5.83 32.33
N SER A 6 35.68 -6.18 31.16
CA SER A 6 36.86 -7.03 31.06
C SER A 6 37.58 -6.68 29.76
N ALA A 7 38.50 -5.73 29.85
CA ALA A 7 39.45 -5.42 28.79
C ALA A 7 40.57 -6.47 28.80
N VAL A 8 40.53 -7.42 27.87
CA VAL A 8 41.68 -8.30 27.60
C VAL A 8 42.60 -7.58 26.62
N ARG A 9 43.80 -7.23 27.10
CA ARG A 9 44.81 -6.47 26.36
C ARG A 9 45.69 -7.44 25.57
N CYS A 10 45.32 -7.73 24.31
CA CYS A 10 46.19 -8.45 23.39
C CYS A 10 47.24 -7.48 22.82
N ARG A 11 48.49 -7.56 23.29
CA ARG A 11 49.63 -6.92 22.64
C ARG A 11 50.08 -7.86 21.52
N ILE A 12 49.80 -7.50 20.27
CA ILE A 12 50.37 -7.96 18.98
C ILE A 12 49.21 -7.87 17.97
N CYS A 13 49.14 -6.72 17.29
CA CYS A 13 48.26 -6.29 16.19
C CYS A 13 47.75 -4.88 16.49
N ASN A 14 48.26 -3.89 15.74
CA ASN A 14 47.73 -2.52 15.71
C ASN A 14 46.35 -2.50 15.01
N PHE A 15 45.35 -3.15 15.59
CA PHE A 15 43.95 -3.00 15.24
C PHE A 15 43.27 -2.20 16.34
N ASP A 16 42.93 -0.96 16.02
CA ASP A 16 42.35 0.02 16.92
C ASP A 16 40.89 -0.37 17.27
N THR A 17 40.74 -1.27 18.24
CA THR A 17 39.46 -1.73 18.80
C THR A 17 38.61 -0.59 19.40
N ASN A 18 39.20 0.59 19.60
CA ASN A 18 38.51 1.80 20.05
C ASN A 18 37.60 2.45 19.00
N GLN A 19 37.71 2.09 17.71
CA GLN A 19 36.88 2.69 16.67
C GLN A 19 35.43 2.17 16.70
N TYR A 20 35.22 0.93 17.15
CA TYR A 20 33.90 0.26 17.12
C TYR A 20 33.05 0.49 18.38
N VAL A 21 33.68 0.80 19.53
CA VAL A 21 32.99 1.13 20.79
C VAL A 21 32.28 2.50 20.73
N LYS A 22 32.57 3.34 19.73
CA LYS A 22 32.00 4.69 19.55
C LYS A 22 30.65 4.75 18.81
N MET A 23 29.99 3.63 18.52
CA MET A 23 28.68 3.65 17.83
C MET A 23 27.50 4.13 18.69
N LEU A 24 27.69 4.31 20.01
CA LEU A 24 26.66 4.79 20.93
C LEU A 24 27.10 6.06 21.66
N GLN A 25 27.70 7.01 20.95
CA GLN A 25 27.75 8.37 21.48
C GLN A 25 26.30 8.86 21.63
N LYS A 26 25.94 9.23 22.87
CA LYS A 26 24.63 9.82 23.15
C LYS A 26 24.42 11.00 22.19
N PRO A 27 23.29 11.07 21.46
CA PRO A 27 23.00 12.22 20.60
C PRO A 27 23.12 13.51 21.39
N SER A 28 23.62 14.58 20.76
CA SER A 28 23.68 15.89 21.41
C SER A 28 22.29 16.37 21.85
N ARG A 29 22.25 17.26 22.84
CA ARG A 29 21.00 17.90 23.30
C ARG A 29 20.26 18.60 22.15
N LEU A 30 21.01 19.23 21.24
CA LEU A 30 20.45 19.85 20.03
C LEU A 30 19.75 18.83 19.13
N PHE A 31 20.35 17.65 18.94
CA PHE A 31 19.74 16.58 18.15
C PHE A 31 18.41 16.13 18.76
N LEU A 32 18.40 15.85 20.06
CA LEU A 32 17.19 15.42 20.77
C LEU A 32 16.09 16.49 20.76
N PHE A 33 16.48 17.77 20.90
CA PHE A 33 15.55 18.89 20.80
C PHE A 33 14.89 18.96 19.42
N LEU A 34 15.67 18.95 18.33
CA LEU A 34 15.12 19.00 16.97
C LEU A 34 14.28 17.76 16.63
N LEU A 35 14.66 16.59 17.14
CA LEU A 35 13.85 15.38 17.02
C LEU A 35 12.49 15.54 17.73
N GLY A 36 12.48 16.15 18.92
CA GLY A 36 11.25 16.48 19.66
C GLY A 36 10.39 17.50 18.93
N VAL A 37 10.98 18.52 18.30
CA VAL A 37 10.26 19.48 17.46
C VAL A 37 9.57 18.79 16.29
N ILE A 38 10.26 17.87 15.59
CA ILE A 38 9.65 17.10 14.50
C ILE A 38 8.50 16.24 15.00
N LEU A 39 8.66 15.58 16.15
CA LEU A 39 7.57 14.79 16.74
C LEU A 39 6.35 15.67 17.01
N ALA A 40 6.55 16.81 17.66
CA ALA A 40 5.47 17.75 17.94
C ALA A 40 4.78 18.20 16.65
N LEU A 41 5.54 18.57 15.61
CA LEU A 41 4.99 18.94 14.31
C LEU A 41 4.19 17.81 13.65
N ASN A 42 4.70 16.57 13.69
CA ASN A 42 4.01 15.42 13.10
C ASN A 42 2.75 15.06 13.89
N LEU A 43 2.77 15.12 15.22
CA LEU A 43 1.59 14.87 16.06
C LEU A 43 0.51 15.93 15.85
N LEU A 44 0.90 17.21 15.78
CA LEU A 44 -0.02 18.31 15.45
C LEU A 44 -0.65 18.09 14.07
N GLN A 45 0.17 17.80 13.05
CA GLN A 45 -0.33 17.52 11.71
C GLN A 45 -1.28 16.32 11.70
N ALA A 46 -0.90 15.22 12.37
CA ALA A 46 -1.67 13.99 12.44
C ALA A 46 -3.04 14.18 13.12
N HIS A 47 -3.13 15.09 14.09
CA HIS A 47 -4.37 15.41 14.79
C HIS A 47 -5.30 16.31 13.98
N PHE A 48 -4.77 17.35 13.32
CA PHE A 48 -5.59 18.37 12.66
C PHE A 48 -5.92 18.11 11.18
N THR A 49 -5.34 17.08 10.57
CA THR A 49 -5.59 16.71 9.17
C THR A 49 -6.65 15.60 9.12
N GLU A 50 -7.69 15.72 8.30
CA GLU A 50 -8.63 14.59 8.11
C GLU A 50 -7.92 13.40 7.45
N LEU A 51 -8.51 12.20 7.54
CA LEU A 51 -7.95 11.00 6.91
C LEU A 51 -7.91 11.14 5.39
N ILE A 52 -6.86 10.59 4.78
CA ILE A 52 -6.86 10.28 3.36
C ILE A 52 -7.59 8.94 3.10
N PHE A 53 -8.02 8.69 1.86
CA PHE A 53 -8.81 7.49 1.55
C PHE A 53 -8.08 6.19 1.87
N ASP A 54 -6.78 6.14 1.59
CA ASP A 54 -5.96 4.96 1.88
C ASP A 54 -5.85 4.72 3.41
N GLU A 55 -5.74 5.77 4.23
CA GLU A 55 -5.71 5.63 5.69
C GLU A 55 -7.03 5.12 6.26
N ALA A 56 -8.17 5.59 5.75
CA ALA A 56 -9.47 5.05 6.14
C ALA A 56 -9.55 3.55 5.80
N TYR A 57 -9.07 3.17 4.63
CA TYR A 57 -9.07 1.77 4.19
C TYR A 57 -8.12 0.88 5.02
N TYR A 58 -6.94 1.37 5.40
CA TYR A 58 -6.05 0.62 6.32
C TYR A 58 -6.53 0.66 7.78
N TRP A 59 -7.27 1.69 8.18
CA TRP A 59 -8.01 1.68 9.44
C TRP A 59 -9.07 0.59 9.44
N TYR A 60 -9.77 0.37 8.33
CA TYR A 60 -10.71 -0.73 8.17
C TYR A 60 -10.02 -2.09 8.32
N TYR A 61 -8.82 -2.27 7.75
CA TYR A 61 -8.00 -3.47 7.98
C TYR A 61 -7.75 -3.71 9.47
N SER A 62 -7.39 -2.65 10.20
CA SER A 62 -7.06 -2.74 11.63
C SER A 62 -8.24 -3.16 12.54
N GLN A 63 -9.48 -3.14 12.03
CA GLN A 63 -10.64 -3.57 12.80
C GLN A 63 -10.69 -5.09 12.98
N ASN A 64 -10.15 -5.85 12.03
CA ASN A 64 -10.03 -7.31 12.10
C ASN A 64 -8.60 -7.69 11.74
N LEU A 65 -7.74 -7.80 12.76
CA LEU A 65 -6.33 -8.10 12.54
C LEU A 65 -6.15 -9.48 11.92
N ASP A 66 -5.42 -9.51 10.82
CA ASP A 66 -5.03 -10.73 10.13
C ASP A 66 -3.56 -10.67 9.69
N TRP A 67 -3.05 -11.75 9.11
CA TRP A 67 -1.69 -11.89 8.60
C TRP A 67 -1.51 -11.33 7.19
N GLY A 68 -2.59 -10.88 6.54
CA GLY A 68 -2.55 -10.17 5.27
C GLY A 68 -3.90 -9.54 4.94
N TYR A 69 -3.92 -8.72 3.89
CA TYR A 69 -5.12 -8.07 3.38
C TYR A 69 -5.07 -8.04 1.85
N PHE A 70 -6.20 -7.67 1.23
CA PHE A 70 -6.42 -7.76 -0.22
C PHE A 70 -5.25 -7.25 -1.06
N ASP A 71 -4.65 -6.11 -0.72
CA ASP A 71 -3.56 -5.52 -1.50
C ASP A 71 -2.23 -5.36 -0.74
N HIS A 72 -2.16 -5.62 0.57
CA HIS A 72 -0.95 -5.39 1.35
C HIS A 72 -0.73 -6.43 2.45
N PRO A 73 0.53 -6.68 2.85
CA PRO A 73 0.85 -7.34 4.11
C PRO A 73 0.39 -6.50 5.32
N PRO A 74 0.43 -7.06 6.55
CA PRO A 74 -0.41 -6.62 7.65
C PRO A 74 0.17 -5.49 8.52
N MET A 75 1.45 -5.13 8.37
CA MET A 75 2.12 -4.22 9.32
C MET A 75 1.44 -2.87 9.46
N VAL A 76 0.89 -2.30 8.38
CA VAL A 76 0.16 -1.02 8.44
C VAL A 76 -1.07 -1.12 9.37
N ALA A 77 -1.83 -2.22 9.26
CA ALA A 77 -3.02 -2.45 10.08
C ALA A 77 -2.65 -2.72 11.54
N TRP A 78 -1.57 -3.47 11.79
CA TRP A 78 -1.06 -3.71 13.15
C TRP A 78 -0.62 -2.41 13.82
N LEU A 79 0.08 -1.53 13.10
CA LEU A 79 0.50 -0.23 13.64
C LEU A 79 -0.69 0.68 13.96
N ILE A 80 -1.70 0.71 13.09
CA ILE A 80 -2.95 1.44 13.36
C ILE A 80 -3.65 0.85 14.59
N LYS A 81 -3.72 -0.48 14.72
CA LYS A 81 -4.34 -1.11 15.89
C LYS A 81 -3.60 -0.74 17.18
N VAL A 82 -2.27 -0.82 17.19
CA VAL A 82 -1.46 -0.40 18.35
C VAL A 82 -1.68 1.08 18.67
N SER A 83 -1.72 1.93 17.64
CA SER A 83 -1.97 3.37 17.76
C SER A 83 -3.32 3.67 18.42
N SER A 84 -4.36 2.90 18.09
CA SER A 84 -5.71 3.07 18.66
C SER A 84 -5.84 2.74 20.15
N PHE A 85 -4.84 2.10 20.77
CA PHE A 85 -4.81 1.93 22.23
C PHE A 85 -4.42 3.21 22.98
N PHE A 86 -3.77 4.16 22.30
CA PHE A 86 -3.27 5.40 22.91
C PHE A 86 -4.16 6.60 22.62
N PHE A 87 -4.72 6.67 21.40
CA PHE A 87 -5.51 7.81 20.93
C PHE A 87 -6.70 7.35 20.10
N ASN A 88 -7.72 8.19 20.04
CA ASN A 88 -8.88 8.03 19.16
C ASN A 88 -8.77 8.96 17.93
N GLY A 89 -9.70 8.80 16.98
CA GLY A 89 -9.76 9.64 15.78
C GLY A 89 -8.51 9.53 14.91
N GLU A 90 -8.16 10.60 14.22
CA GLU A 90 -7.07 10.61 13.24
C GLU A 90 -5.71 10.33 13.88
N LEU A 91 -5.50 10.82 15.10
CA LEU A 91 -4.28 10.53 15.85
C LEU A 91 -4.20 9.04 16.25
N GLY A 92 -5.33 8.41 16.52
CA GLY A 92 -5.45 6.97 16.73
C GLY A 92 -5.04 6.13 15.52
N VAL A 93 -5.06 6.69 14.31
CA VAL A 93 -4.55 6.04 13.10
C VAL A 93 -3.04 6.25 12.93
N ARG A 94 -2.51 7.39 13.39
CA ARG A 94 -1.21 7.91 12.95
C ARG A 94 -0.11 7.92 14.00
N PHE A 95 -0.42 7.74 15.29
CA PHE A 95 0.53 7.91 16.39
C PHE A 95 1.77 7.02 16.23
N MET A 96 1.58 5.72 15.96
CA MET A 96 2.71 4.81 15.73
C MET A 96 3.52 5.17 14.48
N GLY A 97 2.88 5.67 13.42
CA GLY A 97 3.58 6.18 12.23
C GLY A 97 4.50 7.35 12.56
N CYS A 98 4.05 8.28 13.41
CA CYS A 98 4.87 9.39 13.90
C CYS A 98 6.10 8.89 14.68
N LEU A 99 5.93 7.86 15.54
CA LEU A 99 7.04 7.27 16.29
C LEU A 99 8.05 6.54 15.39
N LEU A 100 7.57 5.81 14.38
CA LEU A 100 8.46 5.15 13.41
C LEU A 100 9.24 6.15 12.56
N SER A 101 8.66 7.31 12.25
CA SER A 101 9.38 8.41 11.59
C SER A 101 10.58 8.87 12.43
N LEU A 102 10.38 9.10 13.73
CA LEU A 102 11.46 9.44 14.66
C LEU A 102 12.50 8.33 14.76
N GLY A 103 12.03 7.08 14.87
CA GLY A 103 12.89 5.91 14.90
C GLY A 103 13.77 5.82 13.66
N THR A 104 13.23 6.15 12.48
CA THR A 104 13.97 6.21 11.22
C THR A 104 15.10 7.23 11.31
N TYR A 105 14.85 8.42 11.84
CA TYR A 105 15.86 9.49 11.93
C TYR A 105 16.95 9.16 12.97
N LEU A 106 16.58 8.54 14.08
CA LEU A 106 17.51 8.02 15.08
C LEU A 106 18.42 6.94 14.49
N ILE A 107 17.84 6.00 13.73
CA ILE A 107 18.59 4.93 13.08
C ILE A 107 19.54 5.50 12.03
N LEU A 108 19.08 6.42 11.17
CA LEU A 108 19.92 7.10 10.19
C LEU A 108 21.11 7.81 10.86
N TRP A 109 20.86 8.54 11.97
CA TRP A 109 21.91 9.18 12.76
C TRP A 109 22.90 8.18 13.36
N ALA A 110 22.43 7.01 13.79
CA ALA A 110 23.26 5.95 14.33
C ALA A 110 24.12 5.27 13.26
N ILE A 111 23.62 5.14 12.02
CA ILE A 111 24.37 4.58 10.89
C ILE A 111 25.53 5.49 10.48
N ILE A 112 25.33 6.82 10.53
CA ILE A 112 26.36 7.81 10.15
C ILE A 112 27.55 7.70 11.10
N ASP A 113 28.69 7.29 10.55
CA ASP A 113 29.96 7.12 11.27
C ASP A 113 30.97 8.17 10.80
N HIS A 114 30.82 9.39 11.33
CA HIS A 114 31.73 10.48 11.05
C HIS A 114 32.06 11.25 12.34
N ARG A 115 33.35 11.42 12.63
CA ARG A 115 33.84 12.04 13.89
C ARG A 115 33.27 13.43 14.16
N LYS A 116 33.00 14.19 13.10
CA LYS A 116 32.44 15.55 13.17
C LYS A 116 30.92 15.63 13.04
N LYS A 117 30.18 14.51 13.00
CA LYS A 117 28.74 14.52 12.67
C LYS A 117 27.93 15.44 13.58
N GLU A 118 28.24 15.49 14.87
CA GLU A 118 27.55 16.35 15.85
C GLU A 118 27.63 17.86 15.52
N ALA A 119 28.65 18.31 14.79
CA ALA A 119 28.72 19.69 14.31
C ALA A 119 27.74 20.00 13.16
N PHE A 120 27.14 18.96 12.56
CA PHE A 120 26.26 19.03 11.39
C PHE A 120 24.83 18.58 11.71
N VAL A 121 24.42 18.58 12.98
CA VAL A 121 23.05 18.19 13.40
C VAL A 121 21.99 19.00 12.66
N ILE A 122 22.13 20.33 12.55
CA ILE A 122 21.16 21.18 11.82
C ILE A 122 21.11 20.79 10.35
N HIS A 123 22.26 20.47 9.72
CA HIS A 123 22.32 20.06 8.32
C HIS A 123 21.63 18.71 8.10
N PHE A 124 21.72 17.79 9.07
CA PHE A 124 21.00 16.52 9.03
C PHE A 124 19.49 16.74 9.01
N PHE A 125 18.98 17.56 9.94
CA PHE A 125 17.55 17.82 10.01
C PHE A 125 17.04 18.61 8.80
N VAL A 126 17.79 19.58 8.27
CA VAL A 126 17.42 20.25 7.01
C VAL A 126 17.42 19.28 5.84
N LEU A 127 18.42 18.40 5.72
CA LEU A 127 18.48 17.39 4.67
C LEU A 127 17.27 16.45 4.71
N ILE A 128 17.01 15.82 5.87
CA ILE A 128 15.90 14.89 6.05
C ILE A 128 14.55 15.60 5.84
N PHE A 129 14.37 16.77 6.46
CA PHE A 129 13.11 17.50 6.38
C PHE A 129 12.89 18.13 4.99
N SER A 130 13.91 18.24 4.15
CA SER A 130 13.78 18.68 2.75
C SER A 130 13.25 17.59 1.80
N MET A 131 13.24 16.33 2.22
CA MET A 131 12.68 15.23 1.45
C MET A 131 11.15 15.20 1.60
N THR A 132 10.45 15.64 0.56
CA THR A 132 9.00 15.89 0.56
C THR A 132 8.20 14.69 1.05
N LEU A 133 8.41 13.53 0.45
CA LEU A 133 7.60 12.37 0.79
C LEU A 133 7.99 11.76 2.13
N LEU A 134 9.28 11.71 2.47
CA LEU A 134 9.72 11.24 3.79
C LEU A 134 9.07 12.03 4.94
N ASN A 135 8.76 13.32 4.71
CA ASN A 135 7.96 14.12 5.62
C ASN A 135 6.50 13.72 5.69
N ALA A 136 5.85 13.50 4.54
CA ALA A 136 4.44 13.12 4.47
C ALA A 136 4.18 11.80 5.23
N TYR A 137 5.04 10.80 5.04
CA TYR A 137 5.00 9.54 5.79
C TYR A 137 5.44 9.68 7.26
N GLY A 138 5.84 10.88 7.68
CA GLY A 138 6.09 11.21 9.07
C GLY A 138 4.81 11.45 9.89
N PHE A 139 3.69 11.74 9.21
CA PHE A 139 2.40 11.99 9.86
C PHE A 139 1.23 11.24 9.22
N PHE A 140 1.37 10.70 8.01
CA PHE A 140 0.43 9.72 7.46
C PHE A 140 0.88 8.28 7.77
N THR A 141 -0.07 7.38 8.02
CA THR A 141 0.20 5.96 8.22
C THR A 141 -0.23 5.14 7.02
N LEU A 142 0.76 4.78 6.20
CA LEU A 142 0.62 4.01 4.98
C LEU A 142 1.62 2.83 5.02
N PRO A 143 1.52 1.83 4.13
CA PRO A 143 2.48 0.71 4.05
C PRO A 143 3.94 1.15 3.90
N ASP A 144 4.16 2.34 3.32
CA ASP A 144 5.48 2.95 3.16
C ASP A 144 6.09 3.44 4.48
N THR A 145 5.28 3.80 5.48
CA THR A 145 5.74 4.27 6.80
C THR A 145 6.59 3.21 7.51
N PRO A 146 6.11 1.96 7.74
CA PRO A 146 6.96 0.91 8.27
C PRO A 146 8.05 0.46 7.30
N LEU A 147 7.81 0.48 5.98
CA LEU A 147 8.83 0.12 4.98
C LEU A 147 10.09 0.97 5.13
N LEU A 148 9.94 2.29 5.29
CA LEU A 148 11.06 3.22 5.45
C LEU A 148 11.81 2.97 6.77
N PHE A 149 11.08 2.77 7.87
CA PHE A 149 11.68 2.46 9.17
C PHE A 149 12.47 1.14 9.14
N PHE A 150 11.85 0.06 8.66
CA PHE A 150 12.50 -1.25 8.59
C PHE A 150 13.61 -1.28 7.54
N THR A 151 13.58 -0.45 6.50
CA THR A 151 14.71 -0.30 5.56
C THR A 151 15.91 0.33 6.29
N ALA A 152 15.70 1.38 7.08
CA ALA A 152 16.75 1.99 7.88
C ALA A 152 17.30 0.99 8.90
N LEU A 153 16.42 0.25 9.60
CA LEU A 153 16.81 -0.77 10.56
C LEU A 153 17.59 -1.91 9.88
N PHE A 154 17.13 -2.37 8.73
CA PHE A 154 17.80 -3.38 7.90
C PHE A 154 19.22 -2.95 7.55
N LEU A 155 19.41 -1.71 7.08
CA LEU A 155 20.73 -1.19 6.76
C LEU A 155 21.63 -1.03 8.01
N LEU A 156 21.06 -0.66 9.17
CA LEU A 156 21.81 -0.61 10.42
C LEU A 156 22.29 -2.00 10.85
N VAL A 157 21.41 -3.00 10.83
CA VAL A 157 21.77 -4.39 11.14
C VAL A 157 22.76 -4.92 10.11
N TYR A 158 22.57 -4.60 8.83
CA TYR A 158 23.47 -5.00 7.74
C TYR A 158 24.88 -4.46 7.93
N LYS A 159 25.02 -3.17 8.25
CA LYS A 159 26.31 -2.56 8.55
C LYS A 159 27.05 -3.28 9.68
N LYS A 160 26.34 -3.68 10.73
CA LYS A 160 26.91 -4.46 11.85
C LYS A 160 27.22 -5.89 11.44
N PHE A 161 26.33 -6.52 10.70
CA PHE A 161 26.44 -7.89 10.21
C PHE A 161 27.70 -8.08 9.37
N ILE A 162 27.94 -7.23 8.36
CA ILE A 162 29.11 -7.36 7.48
C ILE A 162 30.43 -7.07 8.20
N ALA A 163 30.40 -6.32 9.30
CA ALA A 163 31.58 -6.01 10.10
C ALA A 163 31.97 -7.16 11.04
N SER A 164 30.98 -7.86 11.61
CA SER A 164 31.22 -8.98 12.53
C SER A 164 30.03 -9.96 12.53
N PRO A 165 29.94 -10.87 11.53
CA PRO A 165 28.85 -11.83 11.45
C PRO A 165 28.75 -12.71 12.69
N SER A 166 27.55 -12.90 13.22
CA SER A 166 27.29 -13.73 14.39
C SER A 166 25.87 -14.29 14.35
N VAL A 167 25.59 -15.32 15.16
CA VAL A 167 24.25 -15.92 15.30
C VAL A 167 23.20 -14.85 15.64
N LEU A 168 23.51 -13.98 16.60
CA LEU A 168 22.60 -12.90 17.01
C LEU A 168 22.31 -11.93 15.87
N LEU A 169 23.32 -11.52 15.10
CA LEU A 169 23.12 -10.62 13.95
C LEU A 169 22.43 -11.33 12.78
N GLY A 170 22.63 -12.63 12.59
CA GLY A 170 21.87 -13.45 11.64
C GLY A 170 20.38 -13.51 12.00
N MET A 171 20.06 -13.80 13.27
CA MET A 171 18.67 -13.78 13.76
C MET A 171 18.04 -12.38 13.64
N ALA A 172 18.75 -11.34 14.08
CA ALA A 172 18.26 -9.96 13.97
C ALA A 172 18.03 -9.56 12.51
N MET A 173 18.94 -9.94 11.60
CA MET A 173 18.78 -9.70 10.17
C MET A 173 17.52 -10.39 9.63
N GLY A 174 17.30 -11.66 9.97
CA GLY A 174 16.12 -12.41 9.54
C GLY A 174 14.80 -11.83 10.04
N LEU A 175 14.74 -11.44 11.33
CA LEU A 175 13.56 -10.80 11.92
C LEU A 175 13.25 -9.45 11.24
N VAL A 176 14.29 -8.65 10.97
CA VAL A 176 14.13 -7.35 10.30
C VAL A 176 13.72 -7.54 8.84
N MET A 177 14.26 -8.53 8.13
CA MET A 177 13.83 -8.89 6.77
C MET A 177 12.34 -9.29 6.74
N ALA A 178 11.88 -10.09 7.70
CA ALA A 178 10.47 -10.45 7.81
C ALA A 178 9.59 -9.22 8.09
N ALA A 179 9.97 -8.38 9.06
CA ALA A 179 9.23 -7.15 9.37
C ALA A 179 9.19 -6.17 8.19
N LEU A 180 10.27 -6.09 7.41
CA LEU A 180 10.34 -5.34 6.17
C LEU A 180 9.37 -5.89 5.12
N MET A 181 9.34 -7.20 4.90
CA MET A 181 8.37 -7.85 4.00
C MET A 181 6.92 -7.67 4.46
N TYR A 182 6.67 -7.73 5.77
CA TYR A 182 5.36 -7.44 6.37
C TYR A 182 4.91 -5.98 6.17
N SER A 183 5.81 -5.08 5.77
CA SER A 183 5.46 -3.69 5.48
C SER A 183 4.85 -3.53 4.10
N LYS A 184 5.50 -4.08 3.06
CA LYS A 184 5.10 -3.93 1.66
C LYS A 184 5.86 -4.91 0.77
N TYR A 185 5.22 -5.51 -0.23
CA TYR A 185 5.88 -6.45 -1.15
C TYR A 185 7.13 -5.90 -1.86
N HIS A 186 7.20 -4.58 -2.08
CA HIS A 186 8.38 -3.91 -2.65
C HIS A 186 9.64 -4.03 -1.78
N ALA A 187 9.51 -4.41 -0.51
CA ALA A 187 10.60 -4.77 0.39
C ALA A 187 11.58 -5.79 -0.21
N VAL A 188 11.09 -6.69 -1.06
CA VAL A 188 11.94 -7.69 -1.73
C VAL A 188 13.06 -7.04 -2.54
N LEU A 189 12.80 -5.87 -3.14
CA LEU A 189 13.80 -5.13 -3.91
C LEU A 189 14.92 -4.60 -3.02
N VAL A 190 14.60 -4.19 -1.78
CA VAL A 190 15.61 -3.74 -0.81
C VAL A 190 16.57 -4.86 -0.47
N ILE A 191 16.02 -6.02 -0.11
CA ILE A 191 16.79 -7.22 0.25
C ILE A 191 17.62 -7.67 -0.95
N PHE A 192 17.00 -7.73 -2.13
CA PHE A 192 17.63 -8.18 -3.36
C PHE A 192 18.81 -7.30 -3.79
N PHE A 193 18.65 -5.97 -3.83
CA PHE A 193 19.74 -5.09 -4.25
C PHE A 193 20.89 -5.00 -3.23
N VAL A 194 20.60 -5.16 -1.94
CA VAL A 194 21.66 -5.30 -0.93
C VAL A 194 22.40 -6.62 -1.09
N LEU A 195 21.71 -7.72 -1.36
CA LEU A 195 22.35 -9.00 -1.68
C LEU A 195 23.20 -8.92 -2.95
N LEU A 196 22.70 -8.32 -4.03
CA LEU A 196 23.46 -8.14 -5.28
C LEU A 196 24.73 -7.29 -5.08
N SER A 197 24.72 -6.36 -4.12
CA SER A 197 25.92 -5.59 -3.79
C SER A 197 27.03 -6.45 -3.20
N ASN A 198 26.69 -7.57 -2.55
CA ASN A 198 27.62 -8.45 -1.85
C ASN A 198 27.24 -9.93 -2.01
N LEU A 199 27.54 -10.51 -3.17
CA LEU A 199 27.25 -11.92 -3.48
C LEU A 199 27.99 -12.94 -2.59
N LYS A 200 29.02 -12.52 -1.85
CA LYS A 200 29.70 -13.38 -0.87
C LYS A 200 28.76 -13.85 0.25
N LEU A 201 27.66 -13.13 0.48
CA LEU A 201 26.63 -13.53 1.44
C LEU A 201 25.95 -14.85 1.07
N LEU A 202 25.99 -15.27 -0.20
CA LEU A 202 25.44 -16.57 -0.63
C LEU A 202 26.20 -17.77 -0.05
N THR A 203 27.45 -17.57 0.38
CA THR A 203 28.26 -18.62 1.03
C THR A 203 28.41 -18.41 2.55
N ASP A 204 27.83 -17.33 3.10
CA ASP A 204 27.89 -17.02 4.52
C ASP A 204 26.80 -17.78 5.31
N LYS A 205 27.22 -18.60 6.29
CA LYS A 205 26.30 -19.41 7.10
C LYS A 205 25.33 -18.58 7.96
N TYR A 206 25.73 -17.38 8.40
CA TYR A 206 24.86 -16.50 9.19
C TYR A 206 23.87 -15.74 8.31
N ALA A 207 24.21 -15.49 7.04
CA ALA A 207 23.28 -14.98 6.05
C ALA A 207 22.19 -16.02 5.73
N TRP A 208 22.55 -17.30 5.60
CA TRP A 208 21.57 -18.39 5.50
C TRP A 208 20.70 -18.53 6.75
N LEU A 209 21.27 -18.36 7.95
CA LEU A 209 20.48 -18.29 9.19
C LEU A 209 19.46 -17.13 9.11
N ALA A 210 19.85 -15.96 8.61
CA ALA A 210 18.93 -14.84 8.44
C ALA A 210 17.78 -15.18 7.47
N VAL A 211 18.07 -15.87 6.35
CA VAL A 211 17.03 -16.34 5.41
C VAL A 211 16.06 -17.30 6.09
N ILE A 212 16.57 -18.30 6.82
CA ILE A 212 15.73 -19.29 7.52
C ILE A 212 14.84 -18.58 8.55
N VAL A 213 15.40 -17.69 9.37
CA VAL A 213 14.65 -16.93 10.36
C VAL A 213 13.61 -16.02 9.70
N ALA A 214 13.94 -15.38 8.58
CA ALA A 214 13.01 -14.55 7.84
C ALA A 214 11.83 -15.36 7.28
N LEU A 215 12.10 -16.51 6.65
CA LEU A 215 11.07 -17.38 6.09
C LEU A 215 10.16 -17.95 7.18
N PHE A 216 10.74 -18.39 8.30
CA PHE A 216 9.96 -18.87 9.44
C PHE A 216 9.08 -17.75 10.01
N SER A 217 9.65 -16.57 10.22
CA SER A 217 8.93 -15.42 10.78
C SER A 217 7.86 -14.87 9.84
N TYR A 218 8.03 -15.00 8.52
CA TYR A 218 7.06 -14.56 7.51
C TYR A 218 6.05 -15.66 7.12
N SER A 219 6.24 -16.89 7.62
CA SER A 219 5.40 -18.04 7.29
C SER A 219 3.90 -17.84 7.55
N PRO A 220 3.45 -17.12 8.60
CA PRO A 220 2.02 -16.86 8.77
C PRO A 220 1.40 -16.09 7.60
N HIS A 221 2.16 -15.17 6.96
CA HIS A 221 1.66 -14.48 5.77
C HIS A 221 1.57 -15.41 4.57
N PHE A 222 2.50 -16.36 4.42
CA PHE A 222 2.42 -17.35 3.34
C PHE A 222 1.21 -18.27 3.51
N ILE A 223 0.90 -18.69 4.74
CA ILE A 223 -0.30 -19.47 5.06
C ILE A 223 -1.55 -18.65 4.72
N TRP A 224 -1.61 -17.40 5.17
CA TRP A 224 -2.74 -16.52 4.85
C TRP A 224 -2.93 -16.31 3.35
N LEU A 225 -1.84 -16.12 2.60
CA LEU A 225 -1.89 -16.01 1.14
C LEU A 225 -2.47 -17.27 0.51
N PHE A 226 -2.05 -18.46 0.98
CA PHE A 226 -2.58 -19.72 0.49
C PHE A 226 -4.08 -19.88 0.79
N GLU A 227 -4.51 -19.60 2.02
CA GLU A 227 -5.92 -19.66 2.43
C GLU A 227 -6.81 -18.66 1.69
N ASN A 228 -6.24 -17.55 1.21
CA ASN A 228 -6.93 -16.51 0.44
C ASN A 228 -6.64 -16.60 -1.07
N ASP A 229 -6.35 -17.79 -1.58
CA ASP A 229 -6.15 -18.06 -3.02
C ASP A 229 -5.12 -17.15 -3.70
N PHE A 230 -4.10 -16.71 -2.96
CA PHE A 230 -3.07 -15.75 -3.37
C PHE A 230 -3.64 -14.43 -3.91
N VAL A 231 -4.78 -13.97 -3.37
CA VAL A 231 -5.51 -12.80 -3.88
C VAL A 231 -4.63 -11.56 -4.08
N SER A 232 -3.75 -11.25 -3.12
CA SER A 232 -2.88 -10.06 -3.19
C SER A 232 -1.85 -10.16 -4.32
N ILE A 233 -1.31 -11.36 -4.55
CA ILE A 233 -0.36 -11.63 -5.65
C ILE A 233 -1.07 -11.56 -6.99
N LYS A 234 -2.25 -12.22 -7.11
CA LYS A 234 -3.08 -12.16 -8.31
C LYS A 234 -3.45 -10.73 -8.67
N TYR A 235 -3.82 -9.94 -7.66
CA TYR A 235 -4.11 -8.53 -7.83
C TYR A 235 -2.91 -7.76 -8.39
N HIS A 236 -1.73 -7.81 -7.75
CA HIS A 236 -0.57 -7.01 -8.19
C HIS A 236 0.03 -7.46 -9.52
N LEU A 237 -0.10 -8.73 -9.91
CA LEU A 237 0.50 -9.27 -11.13
C LEU A 237 -0.46 -9.32 -12.33
N PHE A 238 -1.75 -9.59 -12.13
CA PHE A 238 -2.67 -9.96 -13.21
C PHE A 238 -3.97 -9.17 -13.30
N GLU A 239 -4.49 -8.69 -12.16
CA GLU A 239 -5.83 -8.07 -12.10
C GLU A 239 -5.80 -6.56 -11.90
N ARG A 240 -4.68 -6.00 -11.45
CA ARG A 240 -4.55 -4.55 -11.28
C ARG A 240 -4.77 -3.88 -12.64
N PRO A 241 -5.75 -2.96 -12.75
CA PRO A 241 -6.05 -2.30 -14.01
C PRO A 241 -4.79 -1.67 -14.59
N ASN A 242 -4.50 -2.01 -15.84
CA ASN A 242 -3.46 -1.34 -16.62
C ASN A 242 -4.14 -0.62 -17.78
N GLN A 243 -3.54 0.48 -18.20
CA GLN A 243 -4.00 1.24 -19.36
C GLN A 243 -2.99 1.09 -20.50
N ALA A 244 -3.41 1.42 -21.72
CA ALA A 244 -2.50 1.52 -22.85
C ALA A 244 -1.31 2.43 -22.51
N TYR A 245 -0.13 2.08 -23.02
CA TYR A 245 1.09 2.83 -22.73
C TYR A 245 0.95 4.29 -23.16
N ASP A 246 1.29 5.19 -22.23
CA ASP A 246 1.29 6.64 -22.44
C ASP A 246 2.65 7.17 -21.98
N PHE A 247 3.49 7.58 -22.93
CA PHE A 247 4.86 8.02 -22.66
C PHE A 247 4.93 9.13 -21.59
N ASN A 248 3.99 10.09 -21.64
CA ASN A 248 3.95 11.22 -20.72
C ASN A 248 3.53 10.77 -19.31
N LYS A 249 2.47 9.97 -19.19
CA LYS A 249 1.98 9.51 -17.87
C LYS A 249 2.90 8.47 -17.22
N PHE A 250 3.64 7.70 -18.02
CA PHE A 250 4.43 6.58 -17.54
C PHE A 250 5.90 6.95 -17.38
N THR A 251 6.63 7.14 -18.49
CA THR A 251 8.09 7.32 -18.49
C THR A 251 8.48 8.73 -18.09
N VAL A 252 7.83 9.77 -18.65
CA VAL A 252 8.04 11.15 -18.16
C VAL A 252 7.54 11.28 -16.72
N GLY A 253 6.38 10.68 -16.41
CA GLY A 253 5.85 10.60 -15.05
C GLY A 253 6.84 9.98 -14.04
N PHE A 254 7.62 8.98 -14.43
CA PHE A 254 8.68 8.41 -13.60
C PHE A 254 9.79 9.44 -13.28
N PHE A 255 10.25 10.23 -14.25
CA PHE A 255 11.22 11.29 -13.99
C PHE A 255 10.65 12.40 -13.10
N VAL A 256 9.38 12.77 -13.29
CA VAL A 256 8.67 13.70 -12.40
C VAL A 256 8.61 13.15 -10.98
N ASN A 257 8.37 11.85 -10.81
CA ASN A 257 8.39 11.21 -9.51
C ASN A 257 9.77 11.30 -8.83
N LEU A 258 10.87 11.11 -9.56
CA LEU A 258 12.24 11.27 -9.03
C LEU A 258 12.50 12.69 -8.51
N ILE A 259 12.01 13.71 -9.23
CA ILE A 259 12.06 15.11 -8.78
C ILE A 259 11.21 15.29 -7.51
N ALA A 260 9.99 14.76 -7.49
CA ALA A 260 9.05 14.93 -6.38
C ALA A 260 9.55 14.39 -5.04
N ILE A 261 10.34 13.30 -5.03
CA ILE A 261 10.89 12.70 -3.79
C ILE A 261 11.78 13.70 -3.05
N PHE A 262 12.64 14.43 -3.77
CA PHE A 262 13.69 15.30 -3.20
C PHE A 262 13.39 16.80 -3.35
N GLY A 263 12.30 17.18 -4.04
CA GLY A 263 11.96 18.58 -4.31
C GLY A 263 13.11 19.32 -4.98
N LEU A 264 13.37 20.58 -4.61
CA LEU A 264 14.42 21.40 -5.19
C LEU A 264 15.86 20.86 -4.98
N THR A 265 16.05 19.95 -4.03
CA THR A 265 17.38 19.34 -3.77
C THR A 265 17.72 18.21 -4.74
N PHE A 266 16.76 17.77 -5.59
CA PHE A 266 16.94 16.62 -6.49
C PHE A 266 18.23 16.65 -7.34
N PRO A 267 18.70 17.79 -7.92
CA PRO A 267 19.88 17.76 -8.79
C PRO A 267 21.13 17.42 -7.99
N LEU A 268 21.24 17.93 -6.75
CA LEU A 268 22.37 17.68 -5.87
C LEU A 268 22.38 16.24 -5.37
N PHE A 269 21.20 15.69 -5.05
CA PHE A 269 21.08 14.30 -4.61
C PHE A 269 21.60 13.34 -5.68
N TYR A 270 21.08 13.44 -6.90
CA TYR A 270 21.51 12.56 -7.99
C TYR A 270 22.95 12.84 -8.45
N TRP A 271 23.40 14.10 -8.42
CA TRP A 271 24.80 14.42 -8.68
C TRP A 271 25.73 13.80 -7.63
N VAL A 272 25.38 13.85 -6.34
CA VAL A 272 26.16 13.21 -5.28
C VAL A 272 26.17 11.69 -5.46
N LEU A 273 25.03 11.08 -5.82
CA LEU A 273 24.97 9.64 -6.11
C LEU A 273 25.93 9.26 -7.25
N LEU A 274 26.00 10.05 -8.33
CA LEU A 274 26.92 9.86 -9.45
C LEU A 274 28.40 10.05 -9.05
N LYS A 275 28.68 10.95 -8.09
CA LYS A 275 30.05 11.23 -7.62
C LYS A 275 30.50 10.34 -6.46
N THR A 276 29.61 9.54 -5.89
CA THR A 276 29.92 8.67 -4.76
C THR A 276 30.81 7.52 -5.21
N LYS A 277 32.03 7.48 -4.68
CA LYS A 277 32.96 6.36 -4.90
C LYS A 277 32.69 5.27 -3.87
N VAL A 278 32.58 4.02 -4.32
CA VAL A 278 32.46 2.85 -3.45
C VAL A 278 33.79 2.64 -2.72
N LYS A 279 33.78 2.78 -1.39
CA LYS A 279 34.98 2.63 -0.53
C LYS A 279 34.97 1.36 0.30
N ASP A 280 33.78 0.83 0.56
CA ASP A 280 33.52 -0.29 1.45
C ASP A 280 32.20 -0.96 1.06
N ASP A 281 31.97 -2.18 1.56
CA ASP A 281 30.80 -3.00 1.23
C ASP A 281 29.48 -2.32 1.64
N PHE A 282 29.47 -1.54 2.73
CA PHE A 282 28.26 -0.82 3.14
C PHE A 282 27.92 0.30 2.16
N THR A 283 28.90 1.13 1.79
CA THR A 283 28.72 2.16 0.76
C THR A 283 28.30 1.54 -0.58
N LYS A 284 28.86 0.38 -0.93
CA LYS A 284 28.45 -0.38 -2.13
C LYS A 284 26.97 -0.76 -2.07
N ALA A 285 26.49 -1.26 -0.93
CA ALA A 285 25.07 -1.60 -0.74
C ALA A 285 24.14 -0.39 -0.88
N LEU A 286 24.50 0.77 -0.33
CA LEU A 286 23.70 2.00 -0.47
C LEU A 286 23.58 2.44 -1.95
N VAL A 287 24.68 2.36 -2.69
CA VAL A 287 24.74 2.73 -4.12
C VAL A 287 23.93 1.73 -4.97
N PHE A 288 24.12 0.42 -4.75
CA PHE A 288 23.37 -0.63 -5.44
C PHE A 288 21.88 -0.55 -5.16
N LEU A 289 21.48 -0.29 -3.91
CA LEU A 289 20.08 -0.10 -3.55
C LEU A 289 19.47 1.11 -4.26
N SER A 290 20.19 2.24 -4.31
CA SER A 290 19.72 3.47 -4.95
C SER A 290 19.56 3.29 -6.46
N TYR A 291 20.62 2.83 -7.16
CA TYR A 291 20.55 2.59 -8.61
C TYR A 291 19.62 1.45 -8.96
N GLY A 292 19.61 0.36 -8.19
CA GLY A 292 18.77 -0.81 -8.44
C GLY A 292 17.29 -0.46 -8.44
N ILE A 293 16.83 0.30 -7.43
CA ILE A 293 15.44 0.76 -7.37
C ILE A 293 15.13 1.73 -8.52
N ILE A 294 16.01 2.69 -8.81
CA ILE A 294 15.81 3.63 -9.93
C ILE A 294 15.71 2.88 -11.26
N LEU A 295 16.64 1.96 -11.55
CA LEU A 295 16.68 1.20 -12.79
C LEU A 295 15.49 0.24 -12.90
N PHE A 296 15.14 -0.47 -11.82
CA PHE A 296 13.99 -1.36 -11.81
C PHE A 296 12.69 -0.63 -12.16
N PHE A 297 12.44 0.52 -11.53
CA PHE A 297 11.23 1.29 -11.82
C PHE A 297 11.28 2.07 -13.12
N PHE A 298 12.46 2.45 -13.59
CA PHE A 298 12.63 2.96 -14.96
C PHE A 298 12.23 1.88 -15.98
N MET A 299 12.73 0.65 -15.83
CA MET A 299 12.31 -0.46 -16.71
C MET A 299 10.81 -0.77 -16.56
N SER A 300 10.28 -0.70 -15.34
CA SER A 300 8.86 -0.87 -15.09
C SER A 300 8.00 0.23 -15.75
N SER A 301 8.51 1.44 -15.96
CA SER A 301 7.72 2.54 -16.53
C SER A 301 7.36 2.30 -17.99
N PHE A 302 8.07 1.44 -18.72
CA PHE A 302 7.69 1.05 -20.08
C PHE A 302 6.44 0.17 -20.13
N PHE A 303 6.05 -0.45 -19.01
CA PHE A 303 4.93 -1.40 -18.95
C PHE A 303 3.75 -0.91 -18.12
N LYS A 304 4.01 -0.12 -17.07
CA LYS A 304 2.99 0.37 -16.14
C LYS A 304 3.36 1.73 -15.57
N ARG A 305 2.34 2.53 -15.26
CA ARG A 305 2.53 3.81 -14.57
C ARG A 305 3.13 3.57 -13.18
N VAL A 306 4.35 4.08 -12.97
CA VAL A 306 5.03 4.04 -11.67
C VAL A 306 4.51 5.17 -10.80
N GLN A 307 4.18 4.86 -9.54
CA GLN A 307 3.72 5.85 -8.57
C GLN A 307 4.89 6.29 -7.68
N THR A 308 4.88 7.53 -7.20
CA THR A 308 6.02 8.12 -6.47
C THR A 308 6.37 7.34 -5.20
N GLN A 309 5.38 6.75 -4.53
CA GLN A 309 5.59 5.93 -3.34
C GLN A 309 6.22 4.57 -3.62
N TRP A 310 6.33 4.13 -4.88
CA TRP A 310 7.05 2.89 -5.19
C TRP A 310 8.57 3.09 -5.14
N VAL A 311 9.03 4.29 -5.49
CA VAL A 311 10.46 4.65 -5.53
C VAL A 311 10.96 5.27 -4.23
N ILE A 312 10.08 5.64 -3.31
CA ILE A 312 10.42 6.41 -2.09
C ILE A 312 11.50 5.79 -1.21
N VAL A 313 11.63 4.46 -1.22
CA VAL A 313 12.59 3.73 -0.39
C VAL A 313 14.04 4.17 -0.62
N ILE A 314 14.36 4.76 -1.79
CA ILE A 314 15.67 5.37 -2.06
C ILE A 314 16.02 6.52 -1.12
N SER A 315 15.04 7.14 -0.45
CA SER A 315 15.27 8.22 0.51
C SER A 315 16.18 7.79 1.65
N ILE A 316 16.12 6.51 2.07
CA ILE A 316 16.95 5.98 3.16
C ILE A 316 18.45 5.92 2.78
N PRO A 317 18.88 5.20 1.72
CA PRO A 317 20.28 5.21 1.32
C PRO A 317 20.74 6.60 0.86
N MET A 318 19.89 7.38 0.19
CA MET A 318 20.24 8.72 -0.27
C MET A 318 20.49 9.69 0.89
N ALA A 319 19.73 9.62 1.98
CA ALA A 319 20.00 10.40 3.19
C ALA A 319 21.42 10.14 3.72
N LEU A 320 21.85 8.87 3.77
CA LEU A 320 23.17 8.48 4.25
C LEU A 320 24.28 8.92 3.29
N ILE A 321 24.12 8.68 1.99
CA ILE A 321 25.08 9.05 0.95
C ILE A 321 25.28 10.57 0.93
N VAL A 322 24.19 11.33 0.84
CA VAL A 322 24.25 12.80 0.74
C VAL A 322 24.78 13.40 2.03
N PHE A 323 24.35 12.92 3.20
CA PHE A 323 24.87 13.42 4.47
C PHE A 323 26.39 13.22 4.59
N ASN A 324 26.89 12.02 4.31
CA ASN A 324 28.33 11.74 4.35
C ASN A 324 29.12 12.62 3.36
N TYR A 325 28.53 12.97 2.22
CA TYR A 325 29.15 13.84 1.23
C TYR A 325 29.24 15.30 1.69
N ILE A 326 28.16 15.87 2.25
CA ILE A 326 28.14 17.28 2.68
C ILE A 326 29.04 17.55 3.89
N VAL A 327 29.33 16.53 4.70
CA VAL A 327 30.25 16.68 5.83
C VAL A 327 31.67 17.00 5.35
N VAL A 328 32.08 16.46 4.20
CA VAL A 328 33.42 16.67 3.64
C VAL A 328 33.48 17.73 2.53
N ASN A 329 32.38 17.99 1.83
CA ASN A 329 32.33 18.95 0.72
C ASN A 329 31.54 20.22 1.08
N GLU A 330 32.25 21.32 1.29
CA GLU A 330 31.64 22.59 1.71
C GLU A 330 30.70 23.22 0.67
N ASN A 331 31.05 23.15 -0.62
CA ASN A 331 30.24 23.78 -1.66
C ASN A 331 28.88 23.08 -1.77
N ILE A 332 28.89 21.76 -1.82
CA ILE A 332 27.65 20.96 -1.88
C ILE A 332 26.86 21.10 -0.59
N ARG A 333 27.53 21.15 0.57
CA ARG A 333 26.88 21.45 1.85
C ARG A 333 26.09 22.76 1.80
N LYS A 334 26.71 23.86 1.33
CA LYS A 334 26.05 25.18 1.24
C LYS A 334 24.80 25.11 0.36
N TRP A 335 24.88 24.46 -0.80
CA TRP A 335 23.75 24.38 -1.73
C TRP A 335 22.64 23.44 -1.26
N VAL A 336 22.98 22.25 -0.73
CA VAL A 336 22.00 21.34 -0.11
C VAL A 336 21.30 22.02 1.05
N PHE A 337 22.01 22.78 1.87
CA PHE A 337 21.42 23.52 2.98
C PHE A 337 20.49 24.64 2.53
N ARG A 338 20.92 25.48 1.56
CA ARG A 338 20.09 26.59 1.02
C ARG A 338 18.82 26.07 0.35
N LEU A 339 18.95 25.14 -0.60
CA LEU A 339 17.79 24.55 -1.27
C LEU A 339 16.94 23.73 -0.30
N GLY A 340 17.59 23.09 0.68
CA GLY A 340 16.93 22.38 1.76
C GLY A 340 16.01 23.30 2.56
N ILE A 341 16.48 24.47 3.00
CA ILE A 341 15.66 25.46 3.71
C ILE A 341 14.47 25.92 2.86
N VAL A 342 14.68 26.19 1.56
CA VAL A 342 13.59 26.57 0.66
C VAL A 342 12.55 25.44 0.55
N ASN A 343 12.99 24.19 0.39
CA ASN A 343 12.10 23.03 0.43
C ASN A 343 11.35 22.93 1.77
N VAL A 344 12.03 23.08 2.90
CA VAL A 344 11.40 23.04 4.23
C VAL A 344 10.31 24.11 4.33
N ALA A 345 10.57 25.34 3.87
CA ALA A 345 9.57 26.41 3.88
C ALA A 345 8.34 26.06 3.01
N ILE A 346 8.56 25.54 1.79
CA ILE A 346 7.48 25.06 0.92
C ILE A 346 6.69 23.94 1.59
N LEU A 347 7.36 22.98 2.22
CA LEU A 347 6.71 21.84 2.87
C LEU A 347 5.91 22.26 4.09
N LEU A 348 6.39 23.23 4.88
CA LEU A 348 5.62 23.80 5.99
C LEU A 348 4.36 24.51 5.47
N PHE A 349 4.47 25.28 4.39
CA PHE A 349 3.31 25.89 3.74
C PHE A 349 2.30 24.84 3.26
N LEU A 350 2.76 23.79 2.56
CA LEU A 350 1.91 22.70 2.09
C LEU A 350 1.24 21.95 3.26
N ARG A 351 1.97 21.70 4.35
CA ARG A 351 1.44 21.10 5.59
C ARG A 351 0.30 21.92 6.20
N ILE A 352 0.44 23.25 6.24
CA ILE A 352 -0.63 24.14 6.68
C ILE A 352 -1.83 24.01 5.73
N GLY A 353 -1.61 23.98 4.41
CA GLY A 353 -2.69 23.80 3.43
C GLY A 353 -3.42 22.46 3.55
N LEU A 354 -2.75 21.37 3.96
CA LEU A 354 -3.40 20.08 4.23
C LEU A 354 -4.44 20.17 5.36
N ILE A 355 -4.22 21.06 6.33
CA ILE A 355 -5.17 21.34 7.42
C ILE A 355 -6.21 22.36 6.95
N TYR A 356 -5.75 23.47 6.35
CA TYR A 356 -6.59 24.59 5.96
C TYR A 356 -6.71 24.70 4.44
N LYS A 357 -7.81 24.14 3.92
CA LYS A 357 -8.12 24.04 2.48
C LYS A 357 -7.81 25.32 1.67
N PRO A 358 -8.17 26.55 2.10
CA PRO A 358 -7.93 27.75 1.29
C PRO A 358 -6.46 28.03 0.96
N PHE A 359 -5.51 27.45 1.71
CA PHE A 359 -4.08 27.59 1.42
C PHE A 359 -3.52 26.46 0.55
N PHE A 360 -4.31 25.44 0.23
CA PHE A 360 -3.89 24.36 -0.67
C PHE A 360 -4.27 24.71 -2.12
N PRO A 361 -3.36 24.51 -3.10
CA PRO A 361 -3.58 24.98 -4.47
C PRO A 361 -4.70 24.24 -5.21
N SER A 362 -5.11 23.07 -4.74
CA SER A 362 -6.12 22.23 -5.37
C SER A 362 -6.96 21.51 -4.31
N TYR A 363 -7.99 20.78 -4.74
CA TYR A 363 -8.60 19.79 -3.86
C TYR A 363 -7.53 18.77 -3.42
N TYR A 364 -7.56 18.41 -2.15
CA TYR A 364 -6.85 17.26 -1.61
C TYR A 364 -7.79 16.49 -0.70
N GLU A 365 -7.58 15.18 -0.64
CA GLU A 365 -8.49 14.24 0.02
C GLU A 365 -8.54 14.39 1.56
N THR A 366 -7.78 15.32 2.15
CA THR A 366 -7.82 15.66 3.58
C THR A 366 -8.86 16.75 3.92
N HIS A 367 -9.70 17.15 2.97
CA HIS A 367 -10.66 18.24 3.16
C HIS A 367 -12.12 17.80 2.99
N GLY A 368 -12.93 18.03 4.02
CA GLY A 368 -14.39 17.95 4.01
C GLY A 368 -14.97 16.54 4.03
N ASN A 369 -14.17 15.55 4.44
CA ASN A 369 -14.63 14.20 4.72
C ASN A 369 -15.67 14.17 5.84
N LYS A 370 -15.39 14.89 6.94
CA LYS A 370 -16.34 15.01 8.05
C LYS A 370 -17.68 15.60 7.60
N ALA A 371 -17.65 16.57 6.70
CA ALA A 371 -18.84 17.26 6.21
C ALA A 371 -19.75 16.34 5.37
N TRP A 372 -19.19 15.65 4.37
CA TRP A 372 -20.00 14.75 3.54
C TRP A 372 -20.45 13.51 4.31
N VAL A 373 -19.61 12.97 5.21
CA VAL A 373 -20.01 11.85 6.08
C VAL A 373 -21.15 12.26 7.00
N LYS A 374 -21.07 13.43 7.64
CA LYS A 374 -22.16 13.95 8.48
C LYS A 374 -23.47 14.10 7.70
N LYS A 375 -23.42 14.52 6.44
CA LYS A 375 -24.61 14.66 5.60
C LYS A 375 -25.29 13.31 5.35
N ILE A 376 -24.51 12.27 5.00
CA ILE A 376 -25.05 10.91 4.84
C ILE A 376 -25.57 10.38 6.17
N PHE A 377 -24.82 10.58 7.26
CA PHE A 377 -25.21 10.10 8.58
C PHE A 377 -26.53 10.73 9.07
N SER A 378 -26.74 12.02 8.77
CA SER A 378 -28.00 12.71 9.13
C SER A 378 -29.21 12.18 8.36
N GLU A 379 -28.99 11.62 7.16
CA GLU A 379 -30.02 10.96 6.36
C GLU A 379 -30.25 9.51 6.81
N ALA A 380 -29.18 8.72 6.90
CA ALA A 380 -29.24 7.29 7.16
C ALA A 380 -29.52 6.92 8.63
N GLY A 381 -29.06 7.74 9.58
CA GLY A 381 -29.09 7.41 11.01
C GLY A 381 -28.31 6.13 11.31
N ASP A 382 -28.99 5.14 11.90
CA ASP A 382 -28.43 3.80 12.19
C ASP A 382 -28.50 2.83 11.00
N THR A 383 -29.15 3.22 9.91
CA THR A 383 -29.27 2.41 8.69
C THR A 383 -27.87 2.18 8.08
N PRO A 384 -27.45 0.92 7.83
CA PRO A 384 -26.20 0.65 7.14
C PRO A 384 -26.14 1.30 5.76
N VAL A 385 -24.94 1.74 5.36
CA VAL A 385 -24.72 2.42 4.07
C VAL A 385 -23.91 1.53 3.13
N VAL A 386 -24.47 1.21 1.98
CA VAL A 386 -23.79 0.41 0.94
C VAL A 386 -23.30 1.35 -0.16
N PHE A 387 -21.99 1.47 -0.32
CA PHE A 387 -21.38 2.27 -1.37
C PHE A 387 -21.06 1.39 -2.58
N GLU A 388 -21.56 1.77 -3.75
CA GLU A 388 -21.17 1.13 -4.99
C GLU A 388 -19.72 1.51 -5.37
N ASN A 389 -18.91 0.51 -5.70
CA ASN A 389 -17.57 0.66 -6.30
C ASN A 389 -16.64 1.62 -5.53
N SER A 390 -16.62 1.56 -4.20
CA SER A 390 -15.84 2.52 -3.42
C SER A 390 -15.24 1.94 -2.16
N TYR A 391 -14.05 1.34 -2.29
CA TYR A 391 -13.18 1.03 -1.14
C TYR A 391 -12.70 2.30 -0.40
N ARG A 392 -12.98 3.49 -0.96
CA ARG A 392 -12.59 4.79 -0.41
C ARG A 392 -13.67 5.35 0.51
N ASN A 393 -14.90 5.44 0.03
CA ASN A 393 -15.99 6.08 0.76
C ASN A 393 -16.54 5.21 1.88
N ALA A 394 -16.65 3.88 1.67
CA ALA A 394 -17.16 2.97 2.70
C ALA A 394 -16.35 3.07 4.01
N PRO A 395 -15.03 2.82 4.03
CA PRO A 395 -14.29 2.91 5.29
C PRO A 395 -14.20 4.33 5.83
N MET A 396 -14.19 5.35 4.97
CA MET A 396 -14.21 6.76 5.40
C MET A 396 -15.50 7.11 6.15
N TYR A 397 -16.65 6.64 5.64
CA TYR A 397 -17.94 6.78 6.31
C TYR A 397 -17.94 6.03 7.63
N ALA A 398 -17.51 4.77 7.65
CA ALA A 398 -17.45 3.98 8.89
C ALA A 398 -16.54 4.63 9.95
N PHE A 399 -15.40 5.18 9.55
CA PHE A 399 -14.48 5.85 10.47
C PHE A 399 -15.10 7.09 11.13
N TYR A 400 -15.71 7.98 10.34
CA TYR A 400 -16.21 9.26 10.85
C TYR A 400 -17.62 9.18 11.45
N SER A 401 -18.46 8.21 11.03
CA SER A 401 -19.81 8.03 11.57
C SER A 401 -19.88 6.98 12.69
N GLY A 402 -18.93 6.04 12.74
CA GLY A 402 -19.00 4.86 13.59
C GLY A 402 -20.07 3.86 13.16
N LYS A 403 -20.69 4.02 11.98
CA LYS A 403 -21.78 3.17 11.49
C LYS A 403 -21.31 2.15 10.47
N THR A 404 -22.11 1.09 10.31
CA THR A 404 -21.84 0.00 9.37
C THR A 404 -21.88 0.51 7.94
N SER A 405 -20.88 0.13 7.15
CA SER A 405 -20.87 0.35 5.71
C SER A 405 -20.22 -0.77 4.94
N LEU A 406 -20.60 -0.91 3.67
CA LEU A 406 -20.07 -1.89 2.74
C LEU A 406 -19.59 -1.20 1.46
N SER A 407 -18.48 -1.68 0.88
CA SER A 407 -18.12 -1.40 -0.51
C SER A 407 -18.59 -2.54 -1.39
N LEU A 408 -19.67 -2.31 -2.16
CA LEU A 408 -20.23 -3.30 -3.06
C LEU A 408 -19.68 -3.09 -4.47
N ASN A 409 -18.85 -4.02 -4.93
CA ASN A 409 -18.18 -3.89 -6.22
C ASN A 409 -18.95 -4.59 -7.33
N ASN A 410 -19.11 -3.90 -8.46
CA ASN A 410 -19.64 -4.44 -9.69
C ASN A 410 -18.54 -4.68 -10.74
N ILE A 411 -18.92 -5.17 -11.91
CA ILE A 411 -18.03 -5.60 -13.00
C ILE A 411 -17.16 -4.47 -13.56
N TYR A 412 -17.59 -3.21 -13.42
CA TYR A 412 -16.85 -2.02 -13.87
C TYR A 412 -15.79 -1.55 -12.87
N TYR A 413 -15.55 -2.32 -11.81
CA TYR A 413 -14.62 -1.95 -10.75
C TYR A 413 -13.70 -3.10 -10.35
N ARG A 414 -12.77 -2.81 -9.43
CA ARG A 414 -11.83 -3.80 -8.89
C ARG A 414 -12.38 -4.45 -7.63
N ARG A 415 -11.95 -5.68 -7.35
CA ARG A 415 -12.08 -6.27 -6.01
C ARG A 415 -11.32 -5.44 -4.97
N ASN A 416 -11.73 -5.56 -3.72
CA ASN A 416 -11.08 -4.95 -2.56
C ASN A 416 -11.33 -5.83 -1.32
N GLN A 417 -10.94 -5.38 -0.13
CA GLN A 417 -11.06 -6.14 1.12
C GLN A 417 -12.50 -6.57 1.43
N TYR A 418 -13.48 -5.71 1.14
CA TYR A 418 -14.89 -6.04 1.30
C TYR A 418 -15.34 -7.20 0.40
N SER A 419 -14.59 -7.50 -0.67
CA SER A 419 -14.88 -8.64 -1.57
C SER A 419 -14.42 -9.98 -1.02
N ILE A 420 -13.48 -9.98 -0.06
CA ILE A 420 -12.88 -11.22 0.47
C ILE A 420 -13.24 -11.47 1.93
N ASP A 421 -13.72 -10.45 2.64
CA ASP A 421 -14.07 -10.57 4.06
C ASP A 421 -15.56 -10.88 4.31
N GLY A 422 -15.94 -10.94 5.58
CA GLY A 422 -17.31 -11.18 6.03
C GLY A 422 -18.21 -9.94 6.11
N SER A 423 -17.84 -8.80 5.52
CA SER A 423 -18.60 -7.55 5.70
C SER A 423 -19.99 -7.56 5.09
N GLU A 424 -20.19 -8.26 3.96
CA GLU A 424 -21.48 -8.39 3.28
C GLU A 424 -22.58 -8.94 4.21
N SER A 425 -22.26 -9.90 5.08
CA SER A 425 -23.24 -10.50 6.00
C SER A 425 -23.80 -9.50 7.03
N LYS A 426 -23.12 -8.37 7.26
CA LYS A 426 -23.56 -7.35 8.21
C LYS A 426 -24.74 -6.52 7.67
N VAL A 427 -24.97 -6.55 6.36
CA VAL A 427 -26.01 -5.78 5.68
C VAL A 427 -27.09 -6.64 5.01
N GLN A 428 -26.90 -7.97 4.94
CA GLN A 428 -27.92 -8.90 4.44
C GLN A 428 -29.21 -8.78 5.26
N HIS A 429 -30.35 -8.79 4.56
CA HIS A 429 -31.70 -8.72 5.09
C HIS A 429 -31.99 -7.51 5.99
N LYS A 430 -31.36 -6.38 5.67
CA LYS A 430 -31.57 -5.13 6.37
C LYS A 430 -31.99 -4.05 5.39
N LYS A 431 -32.70 -3.07 5.93
CA LYS A 431 -32.83 -1.78 5.26
C LYS A 431 -31.44 -1.16 5.12
N VAL A 432 -31.07 -0.74 3.91
CA VAL A 432 -29.81 -0.04 3.64
C VAL A 432 -30.04 1.23 2.86
N LEU A 433 -29.15 2.21 3.06
CA LEU A 433 -29.00 3.32 2.12
C LEU A 433 -27.95 2.94 1.08
N PHE A 434 -28.37 2.67 -0.15
CA PHE A 434 -27.49 2.36 -1.27
C PHE A 434 -27.04 3.66 -1.95
N VAL A 435 -25.73 3.87 -2.02
CA VAL A 435 -25.09 5.10 -2.52
C VAL A 435 -24.28 4.81 -3.78
N SER A 436 -24.62 5.49 -4.87
CA SER A 436 -23.90 5.39 -6.16
C SER A 436 -23.83 6.74 -6.88
N LYS A 437 -22.89 6.85 -7.83
CA LYS A 437 -22.82 7.99 -8.76
C LYS A 437 -23.93 7.96 -9.81
N ASN A 438 -24.43 6.76 -10.14
CA ASN A 438 -25.30 6.51 -11.28
C ASN A 438 -26.60 5.83 -10.83
N LEU A 439 -27.43 6.54 -10.05
CA LEU A 439 -28.79 6.08 -9.72
C LEU A 439 -29.83 6.78 -10.60
N SER A 440 -30.77 5.98 -11.12
CA SER A 440 -31.95 6.44 -11.85
C SER A 440 -32.97 7.10 -10.91
N GLN A 441 -33.23 6.49 -9.75
CA GLN A 441 -34.08 7.03 -8.69
C GLN A 441 -33.24 7.72 -7.61
N LYS A 442 -33.63 8.95 -7.25
CA LYS A 442 -32.83 9.87 -6.43
C LYS A 442 -33.66 10.36 -5.25
N GLU A 443 -33.56 9.68 -4.12
CA GLU A 443 -34.22 10.09 -2.87
C GLU A 443 -33.34 11.08 -2.08
N PHE A 444 -32.03 10.85 -2.12
CA PHE A 444 -31.04 11.67 -1.44
C PHE A 444 -29.85 11.95 -2.36
N PHE A 445 -29.16 13.08 -2.17
CA PHE A 445 -27.88 13.33 -2.84
C PHE A 445 -26.92 14.13 -1.96
N PHE A 446 -25.63 13.92 -2.18
CA PHE A 446 -24.58 14.76 -1.62
C PHE A 446 -23.49 15.04 -2.65
N THR A 447 -22.68 16.05 -2.36
CA THR A 447 -21.57 16.47 -3.20
C THR A 447 -20.31 16.45 -2.36
N GLN A 448 -19.29 15.76 -2.85
CA GLN A 448 -17.97 15.79 -2.24
C GLN A 448 -17.26 17.10 -2.58
N VAL A 449 -16.17 17.40 -1.88
CA VAL A 449 -15.45 18.67 -2.02
C VAL A 449 -14.83 18.87 -3.41
N ASP A 450 -14.57 17.78 -4.12
CA ASP A 450 -14.11 17.76 -5.51
C ASP A 450 -15.23 18.05 -6.54
N GLY A 451 -16.47 18.26 -6.09
CA GLY A 451 -17.64 18.48 -6.93
C GLY A 451 -18.35 17.20 -7.39
N THR A 452 -17.82 16.01 -7.07
CA THR A 452 -18.45 14.74 -7.43
C THR A 452 -19.78 14.60 -6.71
N LYS A 453 -20.87 14.38 -7.46
CA LYS A 453 -22.20 14.11 -6.91
C LYS A 453 -22.45 12.62 -6.75
N TYR A 454 -23.04 12.24 -5.63
CA TYR A 454 -23.51 10.89 -5.33
C TYR A 454 -24.99 10.96 -4.95
N TYR A 455 -25.70 9.89 -5.24
CA TYR A 455 -27.13 9.73 -4.99
C TYR A 455 -27.34 8.54 -4.07
N GLY A 456 -28.40 8.62 -3.25
CA GLY A 456 -28.84 7.57 -2.35
C GLY A 456 -30.26 7.11 -2.69
N LYS A 457 -30.51 5.80 -2.50
CA LYS A 457 -31.85 5.19 -2.48
C LYS A 457 -31.93 4.19 -1.33
N TYR A 458 -33.08 4.06 -0.68
CA TYR A 458 -33.29 2.99 0.30
C TYR A 458 -33.62 1.67 -0.39
N ILE A 459 -33.14 0.57 0.19
CA ILE A 459 -33.53 -0.80 -0.15
C ILE A 459 -33.92 -1.46 1.17
N ASP A 460 -35.20 -1.82 1.34
CA ASP A 460 -35.75 -2.26 2.64
C ASP A 460 -35.30 -3.66 3.06
N ASP A 461 -35.09 -4.57 2.12
CA ASP A 461 -34.58 -5.93 2.33
C ASP A 461 -33.39 -6.17 1.41
N PHE A 462 -32.21 -5.69 1.80
CA PHE A 462 -31.02 -5.80 0.96
C PHE A 462 -30.48 -7.22 0.97
N GLU A 463 -30.49 -7.85 -0.20
CA GLU A 463 -29.77 -9.10 -0.47
C GLU A 463 -28.63 -8.85 -1.47
N SER A 464 -27.50 -9.52 -1.26
CA SER A 464 -26.40 -9.53 -2.22
C SER A 464 -25.72 -10.89 -2.28
N PHE A 465 -25.33 -11.29 -3.49
CA PHE A 465 -24.76 -12.60 -3.78
C PHE A 465 -23.40 -12.48 -4.48
N ARG A 466 -22.60 -11.46 -4.14
CA ARG A 466 -21.34 -11.13 -4.84
C ARG A 466 -20.26 -12.21 -4.71
N LYS A 467 -20.39 -13.12 -3.75
CA LYS A 467 -19.44 -14.23 -3.54
C LYS A 467 -19.68 -15.42 -4.46
N LEU A 468 -20.82 -15.50 -5.15
CA LEU A 468 -21.08 -16.55 -6.14
C LEU A 468 -19.92 -16.63 -7.15
N ARG A 469 -19.49 -17.84 -7.49
CA ARG A 469 -18.35 -18.05 -8.40
C ARG A 469 -18.81 -18.76 -9.67
N CYS A 470 -18.49 -18.17 -10.82
CA CYS A 470 -18.80 -18.75 -12.12
C CYS A 470 -17.52 -19.31 -12.77
N PHE A 471 -17.55 -20.60 -13.13
CA PHE A 471 -16.44 -21.29 -13.79
C PHE A 471 -16.87 -21.82 -15.14
N VAL A 472 -16.11 -21.48 -16.17
CA VAL A 472 -16.21 -22.10 -17.49
C VAL A 472 -14.94 -22.91 -17.68
N ASN A 473 -15.09 -24.21 -17.93
CA ASN A 473 -13.96 -25.15 -17.95
C ASN A 473 -13.06 -25.00 -19.18
N GLU A 474 -13.55 -24.37 -20.24
CA GLU A 474 -12.79 -24.18 -21.48
C GLU A 474 -11.90 -22.94 -21.39
N GLU A 475 -10.59 -23.11 -21.61
CA GLU A 475 -9.64 -22.00 -21.58
C GLU A 475 -9.79 -21.06 -22.79
N ARG A 476 -10.32 -21.56 -23.91
CA ARG A 476 -10.54 -20.82 -25.15
C ARG A 476 -11.79 -21.33 -25.87
N ILE A 477 -12.70 -20.42 -26.18
CA ILE A 477 -13.96 -20.74 -26.87
C ILE A 477 -14.02 -20.00 -28.20
N GLY A 478 -14.56 -20.65 -29.23
CA GLY A 478 -14.88 -19.99 -30.50
C GLY A 478 -15.93 -18.91 -30.29
N PHE A 479 -15.88 -17.82 -31.07
CA PHE A 479 -16.93 -16.80 -31.04
C PHE A 479 -18.15 -17.23 -31.87
N GLU A 480 -18.70 -18.41 -31.58
CA GLU A 480 -19.87 -18.95 -32.26
C GLU A 480 -21.11 -18.75 -31.38
N GLN A 481 -22.04 -17.89 -31.83
CA GLN A 481 -23.22 -17.50 -31.06
C GLN A 481 -24.14 -18.68 -30.68
N ASN A 482 -24.14 -19.75 -31.46
CA ASN A 482 -25.00 -20.92 -31.23
C ASN A 482 -24.36 -22.04 -30.40
N GLN A 483 -23.07 -21.93 -30.06
CA GLN A 483 -22.40 -22.92 -29.24
C GLN A 483 -22.96 -22.90 -27.82
N GLU A 484 -23.43 -24.05 -27.33
CA GLU A 484 -23.76 -24.19 -25.91
C GLU A 484 -22.48 -24.36 -25.09
N ILE A 485 -22.33 -23.51 -24.07
CA ILE A 485 -21.18 -23.46 -23.19
C ILE A 485 -21.63 -23.87 -21.79
N LEU A 486 -20.88 -24.78 -21.18
CA LEU A 486 -21.09 -25.18 -19.79
C LEU A 486 -20.52 -24.13 -18.83
N VAL A 487 -21.35 -23.65 -17.90
CA VAL A 487 -20.92 -22.85 -16.76
C VAL A 487 -21.30 -23.54 -15.45
N LYS A 488 -20.33 -23.63 -14.54
CA LYS A 488 -20.53 -24.10 -13.17
C LYS A 488 -20.68 -22.89 -12.26
N VAL A 489 -21.73 -22.86 -11.46
CA VAL A 489 -21.98 -21.82 -10.47
C VAL A 489 -21.86 -22.43 -9.09
N TYR A 490 -20.85 -21.99 -8.34
CA TYR A 490 -20.65 -22.40 -6.96
C TYR A 490 -21.27 -21.36 -6.01
N ASN A 491 -22.10 -21.85 -5.09
CA ASN A 491 -22.68 -21.06 -4.01
C ASN A 491 -21.86 -21.22 -2.72
N PRO A 492 -21.02 -20.23 -2.33
CA PRO A 492 -20.24 -20.32 -1.09
C PRO A 492 -21.03 -19.89 0.16
N TYR A 493 -22.31 -19.52 0.03
CA TYR A 493 -23.14 -19.11 1.16
C TYR A 493 -23.68 -20.32 1.91
N ASN A 494 -23.96 -20.15 3.20
CA ASN A 494 -24.57 -21.16 4.07
C ASN A 494 -26.10 -21.26 3.91
N THR A 495 -26.64 -20.68 2.83
CA THR A 495 -28.07 -20.62 2.52
C THR A 495 -28.29 -20.93 1.05
N ASP A 496 -29.43 -21.55 0.76
CA ASP A 496 -29.88 -21.76 -0.60
C ASP A 496 -30.29 -20.42 -1.23
N ILE A 497 -30.07 -20.26 -2.53
CA ILE A 497 -30.42 -19.05 -3.27
C ILE A 497 -31.40 -19.43 -4.39
N ASP A 498 -32.60 -18.85 -4.37
CA ASP A 498 -33.58 -19.04 -5.44
C ASP A 498 -33.04 -18.47 -6.76
N LEU A 499 -33.16 -19.24 -7.84
CA LEU A 499 -32.68 -18.81 -9.16
C LEU A 499 -33.40 -17.56 -9.68
N GLU A 500 -34.65 -17.34 -9.25
CA GLU A 500 -35.44 -16.16 -9.60
C GLU A 500 -34.85 -14.85 -9.05
N LYS A 501 -34.05 -14.93 -7.96
CA LYS A 501 -33.41 -13.75 -7.35
C LYS A 501 -32.17 -13.27 -8.11
N ILE A 502 -31.65 -14.08 -9.03
CA ILE A 502 -30.40 -13.80 -9.74
C ILE A 502 -30.61 -13.73 -11.25
N LYS A 503 -29.85 -12.85 -11.90
CA LYS A 503 -29.84 -12.68 -13.36
C LYS A 503 -28.43 -12.92 -13.87
N PHE A 504 -28.31 -13.67 -14.96
CA PHE A 504 -27.03 -13.95 -15.60
C PHE A 504 -26.75 -12.98 -16.73
N GLY A 505 -25.47 -12.65 -16.89
CA GLY A 505 -24.99 -11.80 -17.97
C GLY A 505 -23.62 -12.27 -18.47
N ILE A 506 -23.26 -11.78 -19.65
CA ILE A 506 -21.92 -11.90 -20.22
C ILE A 506 -21.32 -10.51 -20.30
N ALA A 507 -20.21 -10.31 -19.60
CA ALA A 507 -19.38 -9.12 -19.76
C ALA A 507 -18.30 -9.39 -20.81
N TYR A 508 -18.28 -8.59 -21.87
CA TYR A 508 -17.27 -8.61 -22.93
C TYR A 508 -16.15 -7.62 -22.61
N LEU A 509 -14.90 -8.07 -22.74
CA LEU A 509 -13.72 -7.30 -22.40
C LEU A 509 -12.73 -7.23 -23.56
N ASN A 510 -12.00 -6.13 -23.62
CA ASN A 510 -10.91 -5.94 -24.57
C ASN A 510 -9.60 -6.61 -24.10
N HIS A 511 -8.53 -6.48 -24.90
CA HIS A 511 -7.19 -6.97 -24.60
C HIS A 511 -6.64 -6.54 -23.23
N TYR A 512 -7.04 -5.36 -22.75
CA TYR A 512 -6.64 -4.80 -21.46
C TYR A 512 -7.53 -5.27 -20.30
N LYS A 513 -8.46 -6.20 -20.56
CA LYS A 513 -9.46 -6.71 -19.60
C LYS A 513 -10.38 -5.61 -19.06
N GLU A 514 -10.60 -4.57 -19.85
CA GLU A 514 -11.58 -3.54 -19.55
C GLU A 514 -12.94 -3.99 -20.07
N VAL A 515 -13.97 -3.87 -19.25
CA VAL A 515 -15.34 -4.21 -19.62
C VAL A 515 -15.85 -3.16 -20.58
N ARG A 516 -16.33 -3.62 -21.74
CA ARG A 516 -16.79 -2.75 -22.83
C ARG A 516 -18.28 -2.89 -23.09
N ASP A 517 -18.85 -4.05 -22.78
CA ASP A 517 -20.26 -4.35 -22.96
C ASP A 517 -20.68 -5.43 -21.96
N VAL A 518 -21.95 -5.41 -21.55
CA VAL A 518 -22.54 -6.44 -20.68
C VAL A 518 -23.92 -6.77 -21.21
N GLN A 519 -24.12 -8.02 -21.60
CA GLN A 519 -25.36 -8.49 -22.20
C GLN A 519 -26.04 -9.50 -21.27
N PRO A 520 -27.35 -9.34 -20.98
CA PRO A 520 -28.09 -10.34 -20.23
C PRO A 520 -28.14 -11.66 -21.02
N ILE A 521 -28.10 -12.78 -20.31
CA ILE A 521 -28.26 -14.11 -20.90
C ILE A 521 -29.25 -14.96 -20.13
N THR A 522 -29.89 -15.88 -20.84
CA THR A 522 -30.64 -16.97 -20.24
C THR A 522 -29.71 -18.16 -20.04
N VAL A 523 -29.76 -18.75 -18.86
CA VAL A 523 -29.05 -19.99 -18.55
C VAL A 523 -30.07 -21.11 -18.35
N SER A 524 -29.74 -22.31 -18.80
CA SER A 524 -30.56 -23.51 -18.63
C SER A 524 -29.84 -24.46 -17.68
N PRO A 525 -30.41 -24.81 -16.51
CA PRO A 525 -29.80 -25.82 -15.65
C PRO A 525 -29.82 -27.18 -16.37
N ILE A 526 -28.76 -27.97 -16.20
CA ILE A 526 -28.70 -29.32 -16.81
C ILE A 526 -29.83 -30.21 -16.28
N ASP A 527 -30.15 -30.05 -14.99
CA ASP A 527 -31.32 -30.63 -14.36
C ASP A 527 -32.39 -29.54 -14.21
N THR A 528 -33.46 -29.65 -15.00
CA THR A 528 -34.55 -28.68 -15.04
C THR A 528 -35.40 -28.63 -13.78
N THR A 529 -35.21 -29.57 -12.84
CA THR A 529 -35.88 -29.55 -11.53
C THR A 529 -35.21 -28.61 -10.53
N ILE A 530 -34.01 -28.10 -10.84
CA ILE A 530 -33.27 -27.20 -9.97
C ILE A 530 -33.90 -25.80 -10.01
N LEU A 531 -34.49 -25.40 -8.88
CA LEU A 531 -35.04 -24.05 -8.65
C LEU A 531 -34.12 -23.16 -7.80
N ARG A 532 -33.11 -23.77 -7.16
CA ARG A 532 -32.24 -23.12 -6.17
C ARG A 532 -30.79 -23.53 -6.35
N LEU A 533 -29.87 -22.58 -6.17
CA LEU A 533 -28.47 -22.88 -5.92
C LEU A 533 -28.32 -23.35 -4.47
N LYS A 534 -28.06 -24.65 -4.28
CA LYS A 534 -27.86 -25.21 -2.94
C LYS A 534 -26.64 -24.62 -2.25
N SER A 535 -26.75 -24.42 -0.94
CA SER A 535 -25.66 -23.95 -0.09
C SER A 535 -24.42 -24.85 -0.21
N ASN A 536 -23.24 -24.22 -0.34
CA ASN A 536 -21.95 -24.90 -0.42
C ASN A 536 -21.85 -25.95 -1.54
N ASP A 537 -22.67 -25.82 -2.59
CA ASP A 537 -22.76 -26.76 -3.70
C ASP A 537 -22.52 -26.06 -5.04
N THR A 538 -22.26 -26.86 -6.08
CA THR A 538 -22.05 -26.39 -7.45
C THR A 538 -23.19 -26.85 -8.34
N THR A 539 -23.82 -25.90 -9.03
CA THR A 539 -24.87 -26.18 -10.02
C THR A 539 -24.32 -25.96 -11.43
N ASN A 540 -24.65 -26.86 -12.35
CA ASN A 540 -24.24 -26.78 -13.75
C ASN A 540 -25.35 -26.18 -14.61
N PHE A 541 -24.99 -25.23 -15.45
CA PHE A 541 -25.87 -24.61 -16.43
C PHE A 541 -25.24 -24.63 -17.82
N THR A 542 -26.06 -24.55 -18.85
CA THR A 542 -25.64 -24.22 -20.21
C THR A 542 -26.14 -22.83 -20.60
N PHE A 543 -25.36 -22.15 -21.43
CA PHE A 543 -25.74 -20.86 -21.99
C PHE A 543 -25.15 -20.69 -23.39
N LYS A 544 -25.62 -19.68 -24.12
CA LYS A 544 -25.10 -19.28 -25.43
C LYS A 544 -24.54 -17.87 -25.36
N LEU A 545 -23.51 -17.59 -26.17
CA LEU A 545 -22.95 -16.24 -26.25
C LEU A 545 -23.98 -15.27 -26.82
N ALA A 546 -24.24 -14.16 -26.12
CA ALA A 546 -25.11 -13.10 -26.60
C ALA A 546 -24.42 -12.25 -27.68
N GLU A 547 -25.18 -11.67 -28.61
CA GLU A 547 -24.63 -10.69 -29.55
C GLU A 547 -24.05 -9.48 -28.80
N THR A 548 -22.92 -8.96 -29.27
CA THR A 548 -22.32 -7.74 -28.73
C THR A 548 -22.08 -6.74 -29.85
N GLN A 549 -22.17 -5.45 -29.51
CA GLN A 549 -21.81 -4.37 -30.42
C GLN A 549 -20.30 -4.15 -30.55
N ILE A 550 -19.49 -4.83 -29.72
CA ILE A 550 -18.04 -4.74 -29.78
C ILE A 550 -17.53 -5.51 -30.99
N LYS A 551 -16.71 -4.85 -31.79
CA LYS A 551 -15.92 -5.50 -32.83
C LYS A 551 -14.76 -6.26 -32.18
N ASP A 552 -14.80 -7.59 -32.25
CA ASP A 552 -13.75 -8.53 -31.81
C ASP A 552 -13.38 -8.44 -30.31
N PRO A 553 -14.27 -8.84 -29.38
CA PRO A 553 -13.92 -8.94 -27.97
C PRO A 553 -12.81 -9.98 -27.73
N ASP A 554 -11.77 -9.64 -26.98
CA ASP A 554 -10.67 -10.57 -26.64
C ASP A 554 -11.06 -11.58 -25.55
N TYR A 555 -11.94 -11.17 -24.63
CA TYR A 555 -12.37 -11.98 -23.50
C TYR A 555 -13.85 -11.83 -23.20
N PHE A 556 -14.43 -12.82 -22.55
CA PHE A 556 -15.72 -12.69 -21.85
C PHE A 556 -15.66 -13.19 -20.41
N LYS A 557 -16.67 -12.83 -19.63
CA LYS A 557 -16.92 -13.29 -18.27
C LYS A 557 -18.40 -13.56 -18.08
N VAL A 558 -18.73 -14.69 -17.44
CA VAL A 558 -20.08 -14.89 -16.90
C VAL A 558 -20.19 -14.10 -15.59
N VAL A 559 -21.22 -13.28 -15.50
CA VAL A 559 -21.47 -12.38 -14.37
C VAL A 559 -22.91 -12.54 -13.88
N ILE A 560 -23.12 -12.30 -12.59
CA ILE A 560 -24.42 -12.41 -11.94
C ILE A 560 -24.80 -11.04 -11.40
N SER A 561 -26.07 -10.69 -11.51
CA SER A 561 -26.70 -9.58 -10.80
C SER A 561 -27.86 -10.08 -9.95
N GLU A 562 -28.28 -9.25 -9.02
CA GLU A 562 -29.38 -9.46 -8.09
C GLU A 562 -30.09 -8.12 -7.87
N ASN A 563 -31.30 -8.09 -7.32
CA ASN A 563 -31.95 -6.86 -6.80
C ASN A 563 -31.90 -5.60 -7.70
N ASP A 564 -31.91 -5.79 -9.03
CA ASP A 564 -31.74 -4.73 -10.03
C ASP A 564 -30.55 -3.79 -9.76
N ILE A 565 -29.48 -4.33 -9.15
CA ILE A 565 -28.17 -3.70 -9.05
C ILE A 565 -27.22 -4.26 -10.11
N GLU A 566 -26.15 -3.53 -10.41
CA GLU A 566 -25.22 -3.86 -11.49
C GLU A 566 -24.59 -5.26 -11.36
N TYR A 567 -24.21 -5.85 -12.50
CA TYR A 567 -23.56 -7.16 -12.58
C TYR A 567 -22.23 -7.21 -11.83
N SER A 568 -21.91 -8.38 -11.28
CA SER A 568 -20.79 -8.55 -10.35
C SER A 568 -19.54 -9.23 -10.95
N LEU A 569 -18.49 -9.37 -10.14
CA LEU A 569 -17.20 -9.95 -10.48
C LEU A 569 -17.15 -11.47 -10.22
N ASN A 570 -18.17 -12.22 -10.66
CA ASN A 570 -18.34 -13.65 -10.33
C ASN A 570 -17.42 -14.58 -11.14
N GLY A 571 -17.21 -14.28 -12.42
CA GLY A 571 -16.48 -15.13 -13.36
C GLY A 571 -15.02 -14.70 -13.62
N ASN A 572 -14.22 -15.68 -14.06
CA ASN A 572 -12.86 -15.44 -14.55
C ASN A 572 -12.87 -14.95 -16.01
N ASN A 573 -11.81 -14.25 -16.44
CA ASN A 573 -11.67 -13.86 -17.86
C ASN A 573 -11.43 -15.12 -18.71
N ILE A 574 -12.29 -15.37 -19.69
CA ILE A 574 -12.19 -16.48 -20.66
C ILE A 574 -11.84 -15.88 -22.02
N LYS A 575 -10.83 -16.43 -22.69
CA LYS A 575 -10.35 -15.87 -23.96
C LYS A 575 -11.23 -16.33 -25.12
N ILE A 576 -11.60 -15.39 -25.98
CA ILE A 576 -12.32 -15.64 -27.24
C ILE A 576 -11.29 -15.89 -28.35
N LYS A 577 -11.56 -16.86 -29.23
CA LYS A 577 -10.68 -17.19 -30.37
C LYS A 577 -10.81 -16.24 -31.53
#